data_AF-Q2GVE4-F1
#
_entry.id   AF-Q2GVE4-F1
#
_cell.length_a   1.000
_cell.length_b   1.000
_cell.length_c   1.000
_cell.angle_alpha   90.00
_cell.angle_beta   90.00
_cell.angle_gamma   90.00
#
_symmetry.space_group_name_H-M   'P 1'
#
loop_
_entity.id
_entity.type
_entity.pdbx_description
1 polymer ?
#
loop_
_entity_poly.entity_id
_entity_poly.type
_entity_poly.pdbx_seq_one_letter_code
_entity_poly.pdbx_strand_id
1 'polypeptide(L)'
;MSGSAALEYGFPSTHSANAVSVAVYAVLMLHRETNPFSPSTTLALEGLAYFYALSIVIGRLYCGMHGFADVIIGSLMGAAISLVEFYYAPGLEAWLYNSEYLAPLIIALVIIVLVRVHPEPADDCPCFDDSVAFAGVMIGLELGMWRFARYSSIAPVYNGPDATFDLAALGWQRAVARLVFGVGMIFAWREVMKPALLRFLPHLYRVIETHGLSLPRRFFVPASEYKDVPLHVRDDNVLPNVSDLPKLVRSFRGPGRGRSVSIGPQSAADAYETLAYRERRRRESLGSDAGGGLKGRESVNGLREKAVVDGECSQASGVQSSSGGRLAEFEKMMGTGKVVTADPAAADGAPGTDLYLGQQDELGEKEVFSKLVKPRVRYDVEVVTKLVVYAGIAWLAVDGGLLAFEAVGL
;
A
#
# COMPACT_ATOMS: atom_id res chain seq x y z
N MET A 1 -9.57 9.34 0.13
CA MET A 1 -8.63 8.20 0.16
C MET A 1 -8.09 7.96 -1.25
N SER A 2 -6.83 7.50 -1.38
CA SER A 2 -6.36 6.96 -2.66
C SER A 2 -7.20 5.73 -2.99
N GLY A 3 -7.73 5.64 -4.22
CA GLY A 3 -8.56 4.52 -4.68
C GLY A 3 -7.78 3.21 -4.77
N SER A 4 -6.45 3.25 -4.65
CA SER A 4 -5.60 2.06 -4.53
C SER A 4 -5.51 1.52 -3.11
N ALA A 5 -5.68 2.37 -2.09
CA ALA A 5 -5.50 1.99 -0.68
C ALA A 5 -6.64 1.12 -0.15
N ALA A 6 -7.79 1.10 -0.83
CA ALA A 6 -8.91 0.20 -0.55
C ALA A 6 -8.74 -1.18 -1.22
N LEU A 7 -7.74 -1.35 -2.09
CA LEU A 7 -7.44 -2.61 -2.77
C LEU A 7 -6.35 -3.42 -2.05
N GLU A 8 -5.77 -2.87 -0.98
CA GLU A 8 -4.72 -3.54 -0.21
C GLU A 8 -5.36 -4.53 0.78
N TYR A 9 -4.78 -5.74 0.88
CA TYR A 9 -5.24 -6.74 1.84
C TYR A 9 -5.06 -6.25 3.28
N GLY A 10 -6.05 -6.55 4.11
CA GLY A 10 -6.11 -6.09 5.50
C GLY A 10 -5.10 -6.75 6.45
N PHE A 11 -4.55 -7.92 6.13
CA PHE A 11 -3.79 -8.71 7.11
C PHE A 11 -2.35 -9.04 6.66
N PRO A 12 -1.32 -8.74 7.46
CA PRO A 12 -1.30 -7.83 8.62
C PRO A 12 -1.36 -6.34 8.19
N SER A 13 -1.73 -5.43 9.11
CA SER A 13 -1.78 -3.99 8.81
C SER A 13 -0.38 -3.41 8.53
N THR A 14 -0.12 -3.08 7.26
CA THR A 14 1.15 -2.50 6.78
C THR A 14 1.43 -1.12 7.37
N HIS A 15 0.40 -0.27 7.47
CA HIS A 15 0.53 1.05 8.09
C HIS A 15 0.86 0.97 9.58
N SER A 16 0.25 0.03 10.30
CA SER A 16 0.56 -0.20 11.72
C SER A 16 1.98 -0.74 11.88
N ALA A 17 2.38 -1.71 11.04
CA ALA A 17 3.73 -2.26 11.06
C ALA A 17 4.80 -1.19 10.80
N ASN A 18 4.59 -0.34 9.78
CA ASN A 18 5.53 0.73 9.47
C ASN A 18 5.60 1.79 10.57
N ALA A 19 4.45 2.26 11.08
CA ALA A 19 4.42 3.29 12.12
C ALA A 19 5.08 2.83 13.42
N VAL A 20 4.80 1.58 13.84
CA VAL A 20 5.39 1.00 15.05
C VAL A 20 6.88 0.70 14.84
N SER A 21 7.30 0.21 13.67
CA SER A 21 8.72 -0.02 13.38
C SER A 21 9.54 1.26 13.53
N VAL A 22 9.08 2.36 12.90
CA VAL A 22 9.76 3.67 12.98
C VAL A 22 9.78 4.20 14.42
N ALA A 23 8.66 4.11 15.15
CA ALA A 23 8.59 4.59 16.51
C ALA A 23 9.49 3.81 17.47
N VAL A 24 9.48 2.47 17.39
CA VAL A 24 10.33 1.62 18.24
C VAL A 24 11.80 1.87 17.92
N TYR A 25 12.18 1.93 16.64
CA TYR A 25 13.56 2.25 16.25
C TYR A 25 14.00 3.63 16.77
N ALA A 26 13.15 4.65 16.64
CA ALA A 26 13.45 5.99 17.15
C ALA A 26 13.63 6.01 18.68
N VAL A 27 12.77 5.31 19.42
CA VAL A 27 12.89 5.18 20.88
C VAL A 27 14.18 4.44 21.25
N LEU A 28 14.51 3.34 20.58
CA LEU A 28 15.77 2.62 20.81
C LEU A 28 17.00 3.51 20.57
N MET A 29 16.97 4.34 19.52
CA MET A 29 18.04 5.31 19.22
C MET A 29 18.17 6.40 20.31
N LEU A 30 17.05 6.89 20.85
CA LEU A 30 17.03 7.86 21.94
C LEU A 30 17.60 7.30 23.26
N HIS A 31 17.48 5.98 23.49
CA HIS A 31 18.02 5.33 24.68
C HIS A 31 19.48 4.85 24.54
N ARG A 32 20.16 5.12 23.41
CA ARG A 32 21.59 4.81 23.27
C ARG A 32 22.43 5.70 24.19
N GLU A 33 23.52 5.14 24.70
CA GLU A 33 24.49 5.86 25.55
C GLU A 33 25.11 7.08 24.85
N THR A 34 25.11 7.09 23.53
CA THR A 34 25.63 8.17 22.68
C THR A 34 24.60 9.26 22.37
N ASN A 35 23.44 9.29 23.04
CA ASN A 35 22.41 10.30 22.77
C ASN A 35 22.90 11.71 23.16
N PRO A 36 22.98 12.68 22.21
CA PRO A 36 23.45 14.03 22.49
C PRO A 36 22.37 14.96 23.10
N PHE A 37 21.10 14.53 23.18
CA PHE A 37 19.98 15.38 23.59
C PHE A 37 19.83 15.50 25.10
N SER A 38 19.27 16.62 25.56
CA SER A 38 18.92 16.81 26.97
C SER A 38 17.81 15.84 27.41
N PRO A 39 17.74 15.45 28.70
CA PRO A 39 16.70 14.53 29.19
C PRO A 39 15.27 15.01 28.90
N SER A 40 15.02 16.32 28.97
CA SER A 40 13.71 16.92 28.64
C SER A 40 13.35 16.77 27.16
N THR A 41 14.35 16.93 26.27
CA THR A 41 14.17 16.80 24.82
C THR A 41 13.96 15.33 24.45
N THR A 42 14.74 14.43 25.04
CA THR A 42 14.58 12.98 24.87
C THR A 42 13.18 12.52 25.25
N LEU A 43 12.67 12.94 26.41
CA LEU A 43 11.31 12.61 26.86
C LEU A 43 10.23 13.18 25.92
N ALA A 44 10.41 14.40 25.42
CA ALA A 44 9.48 15.00 24.46
C ALA A 44 9.46 14.26 23.11
N LEU A 45 10.62 13.86 22.60
CA LEU A 45 10.75 13.10 21.36
C LEU A 45 10.20 11.67 21.49
N GLU A 46 10.42 11.03 22.64
CA GLU A 46 9.83 9.73 22.97
C GLU A 46 8.30 9.82 23.02
N GLY A 47 7.76 10.82 23.72
CA GLY A 47 6.32 11.09 23.74
C GLY A 47 5.73 11.33 22.35
N LEU A 48 6.46 12.05 21.49
CA LEU A 48 6.07 12.27 20.09
C LEU A 48 6.09 10.97 19.27
N ALA A 49 7.08 10.10 19.46
CA ALA A 49 7.17 8.82 18.77
C ALA A 49 6.00 7.89 19.14
N TYR A 50 5.65 7.80 20.42
CA TYR A 50 4.47 7.05 20.86
C TYR A 50 3.16 7.66 20.35
N PHE A 51 3.03 8.99 20.39
CA PHE A 51 1.86 9.66 19.84
C PHE A 51 1.71 9.40 18.34
N TYR A 52 2.80 9.46 17.58
CA TYR A 52 2.83 9.12 16.15
C TYR A 52 2.33 7.69 15.91
N ALA A 53 2.92 6.69 16.56
CA ALA A 53 2.52 5.29 16.40
C ALA A 53 1.05 5.07 16.78
N LEU A 54 0.62 5.59 17.95
CA LEU A 54 -0.74 5.43 18.44
C LEU A 54 -1.76 6.10 17.53
N SER A 55 -1.45 7.30 17.00
CA SER A 55 -2.34 8.03 16.10
C SER A 55 -2.63 7.25 14.82
N ILE A 56 -1.63 6.59 14.23
CA ILE A 56 -1.81 5.79 13.02
C ILE A 56 -2.55 4.49 13.32
N VAL A 57 -2.17 3.79 14.39
CA VAL A 57 -2.82 2.55 14.84
C VAL A 57 -4.31 2.77 15.09
N ILE A 58 -4.67 3.80 15.87
CA ILE A 58 -6.06 4.17 16.12
C ILE A 58 -6.72 4.67 14.84
N GLY A 59 -6.02 5.42 14.00
CA GLY A 59 -6.54 5.89 12.72
C GLY A 59 -6.97 4.76 11.78
N ARG A 60 -6.24 3.63 11.76
CA ARG A 60 -6.62 2.45 10.96
C ARG A 60 -7.92 1.80 11.46
N LEU A 61 -8.11 1.76 12.78
CA LEU A 61 -9.34 1.26 13.41
C LEU A 61 -10.51 2.22 13.21
N TYR A 62 -10.28 3.53 13.39
CA TYR A 62 -11.29 4.58 13.26
C TYR A 62 -11.85 4.66 11.84
N CYS A 63 -10.98 4.55 10.83
CA CYS A 63 -11.40 4.53 9.43
C CYS A 63 -12.03 3.19 9.00
N GLY A 64 -12.10 2.18 9.87
CA GLY A 64 -12.67 0.87 9.57
C GLY A 64 -11.90 0.07 8.51
N MET A 65 -10.63 0.41 8.28
CA MET A 65 -9.80 -0.19 7.22
C MET A 65 -9.14 -1.51 7.66
N HIS A 66 -9.13 -1.81 8.97
CA HIS A 66 -8.53 -3.01 9.55
C HIS A 66 -9.27 -3.47 10.80
N GLY A 67 -9.23 -4.78 11.05
CA GLY A 67 -9.63 -5.36 12.34
C GLY A 67 -8.56 -5.20 13.42
N PHE A 68 -8.94 -5.53 14.66
CA PHE A 68 -8.00 -5.49 15.80
C PHE A 68 -6.82 -6.45 15.61
N ALA A 69 -7.07 -7.66 15.07
CA ALA A 69 -6.02 -8.66 14.85
C ALA A 69 -4.96 -8.16 13.86
N ASP A 70 -5.38 -7.55 12.75
CA ASP A 70 -4.53 -6.98 11.72
C ASP A 70 -3.56 -5.94 12.29
N VAL A 71 -4.09 -5.07 13.15
CA VAL A 71 -3.34 -3.98 13.76
C VAL A 71 -2.39 -4.50 14.84
N ILE A 72 -2.83 -5.47 15.66
CA ILE A 72 -1.98 -6.08 16.70
C ILE A 72 -0.82 -6.83 16.05
N ILE A 73 -1.10 -7.71 15.09
CA ILE A 73 -0.07 -8.52 14.42
C ILE A 73 0.85 -7.63 13.58
N GLY A 74 0.30 -6.63 12.89
CA GLY A 74 1.11 -5.63 12.18
C GLY A 74 2.05 -4.89 13.13
N SER A 75 1.56 -4.43 14.28
CA SER A 75 2.38 -3.73 15.28
C SER A 75 3.49 -4.62 15.86
N LEU A 76 3.17 -5.88 16.19
CA LEU A 76 4.16 -6.85 16.68
C LEU A 76 5.25 -7.13 15.64
N MET A 77 4.85 -7.30 14.38
CA MET A 77 5.79 -7.52 13.28
C MET A 77 6.68 -6.30 13.06
N GLY A 78 6.12 -5.08 13.10
CA GLY A 78 6.88 -3.83 13.01
C GLY A 78 7.91 -3.69 14.13
N ALA A 79 7.51 -3.95 15.37
CA ALA A 79 8.41 -3.94 16.52
C ALA A 79 9.54 -4.98 16.37
N ALA A 80 9.21 -6.21 15.96
CA ALA A 80 10.19 -7.27 15.74
C ALA A 80 11.22 -6.90 14.67
N ILE A 81 10.77 -6.35 13.53
CA ILE A 81 11.66 -5.88 12.46
C ILE A 81 12.61 -4.80 13.00
N SER A 82 12.09 -3.81 13.75
CA SER A 82 12.93 -2.74 14.30
C SER A 82 13.98 -3.24 15.30
N LEU A 83 13.66 -4.28 16.08
CA LEU A 83 14.60 -4.88 17.03
C LEU A 83 15.71 -5.63 16.28
N VAL A 84 15.34 -6.41 15.26
CA VAL A 84 16.32 -7.09 14.41
C VAL A 84 17.24 -6.06 13.75
N GLU A 85 16.67 -5.01 13.17
CA GLU A 85 17.43 -3.93 12.55
C GLU A 85 18.39 -3.29 13.55
N PHE A 86 17.90 -2.87 14.72
CA PHE A 86 18.70 -2.16 15.70
C PHE A 86 19.91 -2.97 16.21
N TYR A 87 19.74 -4.28 16.43
CA TYR A 87 20.82 -5.13 16.97
C TYR A 87 21.74 -5.69 15.89
N TYR A 88 21.23 -6.04 14.70
CA TYR A 88 22.02 -6.72 13.66
C TYR A 88 22.52 -5.79 12.55
N ALA A 89 21.87 -4.65 12.29
CA ALA A 89 22.30 -3.72 11.24
C ALA A 89 23.74 -3.23 11.40
N PRO A 90 24.23 -2.83 12.59
CA PRO A 90 25.62 -2.38 12.73
C PRO A 90 26.66 -3.44 12.33
N GLY A 91 26.36 -4.73 12.59
CA GLY A 91 27.21 -5.83 12.17
C GLY A 91 27.16 -6.07 10.67
N LEU A 92 25.97 -5.96 10.07
CA LEU A 92 25.79 -6.09 8.62
C LEU A 92 26.46 -4.93 7.85
N GLU A 93 26.30 -3.70 8.32
CA GLU A 93 26.95 -2.50 7.77
C GLU A 93 28.46 -2.61 7.84
N ALA A 94 29.01 -3.02 9.00
CA ALA A 94 30.45 -3.25 9.14
C ALA A 94 30.95 -4.33 8.18
N TRP A 95 30.21 -5.42 8.00
CA TRP A 95 30.56 -6.46 7.02
C TRP A 95 30.51 -5.92 5.58
N LEU A 96 29.48 -5.15 5.25
CA LEU A 96 29.30 -4.54 3.94
C LEU A 96 30.48 -3.61 3.60
N TYR A 97 30.82 -2.67 4.47
CA TYR A 97 31.90 -1.71 4.24
C TYR A 97 33.28 -2.35 4.14
N ASN A 98 33.54 -3.41 4.92
CA ASN A 98 34.81 -4.13 4.87
C ASN A 98 34.94 -5.05 3.65
N SER A 99 33.83 -5.47 3.06
CA SER A 99 33.82 -6.37 1.90
C SER A 99 34.08 -5.65 0.58
N GLU A 100 34.65 -6.39 -0.39
CA GLU A 100 34.77 -5.93 -1.78
C GLU A 100 33.40 -5.98 -2.49
N TYR A 101 33.36 -6.43 -3.73
CA TYR A 101 32.13 -6.51 -4.53
C TYR A 101 31.20 -7.65 -4.09
N LEU A 102 31.67 -8.59 -3.27
CA LEU A 102 30.93 -9.80 -2.91
C LEU A 102 29.74 -9.50 -1.98
N ALA A 103 29.90 -8.65 -0.96
CA ALA A 103 28.81 -8.32 -0.05
C ALA A 103 27.63 -7.62 -0.74
N PRO A 104 27.82 -6.52 -1.49
CA PRO A 104 26.71 -5.87 -2.17
C PRO A 104 26.08 -6.78 -3.24
N LEU A 105 26.87 -7.64 -3.89
CA LEU A 105 26.35 -8.64 -4.84
C LEU A 105 25.47 -9.67 -4.13
N ILE A 106 25.88 -10.20 -2.98
CA ILE A 106 25.08 -11.16 -2.21
C ILE A 106 23.77 -10.51 -1.76
N ILE A 107 23.81 -9.30 -1.21
CA ILE A 107 22.60 -8.58 -0.78
C ILE A 107 21.67 -8.38 -1.97
N ALA A 108 22.18 -7.92 -3.12
CA ALA A 108 21.38 -7.75 -4.32
C ALA A 108 20.76 -9.07 -4.81
N LEU A 109 21.52 -10.16 -4.82
CA LEU A 109 21.02 -11.48 -5.21
C LEU A 109 19.95 -12.00 -4.25
N VAL A 110 20.14 -11.84 -2.93
CA VAL A 110 19.13 -12.22 -1.93
C VAL A 110 17.84 -11.44 -2.16
N ILE A 111 17.91 -10.13 -2.37
CA ILE A 111 16.72 -9.30 -2.65
C ILE A 111 16.04 -9.75 -3.96
N ILE A 112 16.80 -10.04 -5.01
CA ILE A 112 16.25 -10.54 -6.29
C ILE A 112 15.54 -11.89 -6.08
N VAL A 113 16.11 -12.79 -5.27
CA VAL A 113 15.48 -14.07 -4.92
C VAL A 113 14.21 -13.84 -4.09
N LEU A 114 14.20 -12.90 -3.15
CA LEU A 114 13.00 -12.56 -2.37
C LEU A 114 11.90 -11.98 -3.26
N VAL A 115 12.24 -11.13 -4.22
CA VAL A 115 11.30 -10.64 -5.24
C VAL A 115 10.76 -11.80 -6.09
N ARG A 116 11.60 -12.78 -6.41
CA ARG A 116 11.21 -13.96 -7.20
C ARG A 116 10.23 -14.88 -6.46
N VAL A 117 10.45 -15.05 -5.16
CA VAL A 117 9.66 -15.91 -4.28
C VAL A 117 8.46 -15.17 -3.68
N HIS A 118 8.37 -13.85 -3.91
CA HIS A 118 7.27 -13.03 -3.42
C HIS A 118 5.93 -13.68 -3.79
N PRO A 119 5.04 -13.90 -2.81
CA PRO A 119 3.77 -14.57 -3.07
C PRO A 119 2.97 -13.80 -4.13
N GLU A 120 2.28 -14.56 -4.99
CA GLU A 120 1.33 -13.98 -5.92
C GLU A 120 0.07 -13.60 -5.13
N PRO A 121 -0.39 -12.34 -5.20
CA PRO A 121 -1.62 -11.95 -4.55
C PRO A 121 -2.80 -12.71 -5.17
N ALA A 122 -3.88 -12.93 -4.41
CA ALA A 122 -5.06 -13.59 -4.96
C ALA A 122 -5.83 -12.68 -5.93
N ASP A 123 -5.84 -11.37 -5.66
CA ASP A 123 -6.46 -10.31 -6.47
C ASP A 123 -5.42 -9.34 -7.04
N ASP A 124 -5.81 -8.63 -8.10
CA ASP A 124 -5.00 -7.57 -8.69
C ASP A 124 -4.87 -6.36 -7.75
N CYS A 125 -3.81 -6.36 -6.94
CA CYS A 125 -3.46 -5.26 -6.05
C CYS A 125 -2.13 -4.58 -6.45
N PRO A 126 -1.91 -3.31 -6.06
CA PRO A 126 -0.63 -2.61 -6.27
C PRO A 126 0.50 -3.14 -5.39
N CYS A 127 0.21 -3.99 -4.39
CA CYS A 127 1.16 -4.39 -3.36
C CYS A 127 2.46 -4.98 -3.91
N PHE A 128 2.38 -5.80 -4.97
CA PHE A 128 3.60 -6.36 -5.58
C PHE A 128 4.44 -5.29 -6.29
N ASP A 129 3.79 -4.39 -7.01
CA ASP A 129 4.46 -3.29 -7.70
C ASP A 129 5.21 -2.39 -6.71
N ASP A 130 4.59 -2.13 -5.55
CA ASP A 130 5.19 -1.35 -4.46
C ASP A 130 6.34 -2.12 -3.80
N SER A 131 6.17 -3.42 -3.50
CA SER A 131 7.24 -4.28 -2.98
C SER A 131 8.48 -4.31 -3.89
N VAL A 132 8.28 -4.38 -5.21
CA VAL A 132 9.39 -4.37 -6.19
C VAL A 132 10.09 -3.01 -6.22
N ALA A 133 9.34 -1.92 -6.12
CA ALA A 133 9.91 -0.59 -6.01
C ALA A 133 10.75 -0.45 -4.73
N PHE A 134 10.24 -0.89 -3.58
CA PHE A 134 10.98 -0.91 -2.31
C PHE A 134 12.24 -1.77 -2.39
N ALA A 135 12.14 -2.99 -2.95
CA ALA A 135 13.28 -3.86 -3.17
C ALA A 135 14.35 -3.22 -4.06
N GLY A 136 13.92 -2.53 -5.13
CA GLY A 136 14.81 -1.73 -5.98
C GLY A 136 15.54 -0.66 -5.18
N VAL A 137 14.82 0.15 -4.40
CA VAL A 137 15.40 1.18 -3.52
C VAL A 137 16.46 0.57 -2.59
N MET A 138 16.16 -0.57 -1.94
CA MET A 138 17.12 -1.23 -1.04
C MET A 138 18.40 -1.67 -1.78
N ILE A 139 18.29 -2.30 -2.95
CA ILE A 139 19.46 -2.68 -3.75
C ILE A 139 20.32 -1.45 -4.08
N GLY A 140 19.69 -0.37 -4.53
CA GLY A 140 20.39 0.86 -4.90
C GLY A 140 21.03 1.58 -3.71
N LEU A 141 20.35 1.58 -2.57
CA LEU A 141 20.83 2.18 -1.33
C LEU A 141 22.07 1.45 -0.81
N GLU A 142 22.02 0.12 -0.72
CA GLU A 142 23.14 -0.70 -0.24
C GLU A 142 24.35 -0.58 -1.16
N LEU A 143 24.14 -0.65 -2.48
CA LEU A 143 25.19 -0.46 -3.48
C LEU A 143 25.81 0.94 -3.42
N GLY A 144 24.97 1.97 -3.27
CA GLY A 144 25.41 3.36 -3.21
C GLY A 144 26.18 3.66 -1.92
N MET A 145 25.66 3.24 -0.77
CA MET A 145 26.32 3.40 0.53
C MET A 145 27.66 2.67 0.56
N TRP A 146 27.72 1.43 0.08
CA TRP A 146 28.97 0.67 -0.03
C TRP A 146 29.99 1.37 -0.93
N ARG A 147 29.60 1.76 -2.16
CA ARG A 147 30.52 2.40 -3.10
C ARG A 147 31.02 3.73 -2.56
N PHE A 148 30.10 4.53 -2.01
CA PHE A 148 30.42 5.83 -1.45
C PHE A 148 31.40 5.68 -0.29
N ALA A 149 31.09 4.83 0.70
CA ALA A 149 31.93 4.61 1.87
C ALA A 149 33.37 4.15 1.51
N ARG A 150 33.52 3.31 0.47
CA ARG A 150 34.81 2.69 0.13
C ARG A 150 35.65 3.48 -0.87
N TYR A 151 35.02 4.13 -1.85
CA TYR A 151 35.74 4.75 -2.98
C TYR A 151 35.64 6.27 -3.01
N SER A 152 34.75 6.88 -2.24
CA SER A 152 34.57 8.33 -2.26
C SER A 152 35.56 9.01 -1.31
N SER A 153 36.34 9.97 -1.82
CA SER A 153 37.28 10.75 -0.99
C SER A 153 36.57 11.65 0.03
N ILE A 154 35.30 11.96 -0.20
CA ILE A 154 34.44 12.75 0.69
C ILE A 154 33.67 11.88 1.69
N ALA A 155 33.78 10.55 1.62
CA ALA A 155 33.08 9.66 2.54
C ALA A 155 33.32 9.96 4.04
N PRO A 156 34.54 10.32 4.48
CA PRO A 156 34.78 10.65 5.89
C PRO A 156 33.98 11.88 6.38
N VAL A 157 33.62 12.79 5.48
CA VAL A 157 32.86 14.02 5.82
C VAL A 157 31.38 13.71 6.04
N TYR A 158 30.83 12.76 5.27
CA TYR A 158 29.40 12.45 5.26
C TYR A 158 29.03 11.21 6.11
N ASN A 159 29.90 10.19 6.15
CA ASN A 159 29.65 8.90 6.79
C ASN A 159 30.66 8.55 7.90
N GLY A 160 31.57 9.47 8.25
CA GLY A 160 32.58 9.25 9.28
C GLY A 160 32.01 9.31 10.71
N PRO A 161 32.77 8.84 11.72
CA PRO A 161 32.42 9.02 13.14
C PRO A 161 32.30 10.50 13.55
N ASP A 162 32.95 11.40 12.79
CA ASP A 162 32.85 12.86 12.91
C ASP A 162 32.06 13.49 11.74
N ALA A 163 31.04 12.79 11.23
CA ALA A 163 30.18 13.30 10.16
C ALA A 163 29.55 14.64 10.58
N THR A 164 30.13 15.74 10.10
CA THR A 164 29.77 17.11 10.46
C THR A 164 28.99 17.72 9.32
N PHE A 165 27.77 17.21 9.09
CA PHE A 165 26.81 17.94 8.28
C PHE A 165 26.25 19.10 9.11
N ASP A 166 27.00 20.19 9.19
CA ASP A 166 26.54 21.41 9.85
C ASP A 166 25.70 22.23 8.85
N LEU A 167 24.38 22.13 9.00
CA LEU A 167 23.42 22.90 8.21
C LEU A 167 23.63 24.42 8.37
N ALA A 168 24.13 24.87 9.52
CA ALA A 168 24.43 26.27 9.77
C ALA A 168 25.66 26.74 8.97
N ALA A 169 26.68 25.88 8.83
CA ALA A 169 27.87 26.16 8.04
C ALA A 169 27.62 26.13 6.52
N LEU A 170 26.69 25.26 6.06
CA LEU A 170 26.32 25.17 4.65
C LEU A 170 25.53 26.41 4.17
N GLY A 171 24.71 26.97 5.06
CA GLY A 171 23.83 28.09 4.78
C GLY A 171 22.56 27.67 4.02
N TRP A 172 21.42 28.28 4.38
CA TRP A 172 20.11 27.92 3.84
C TRP A 172 20.00 27.98 2.31
N GLN A 173 20.74 28.89 1.66
CA GLN A 173 20.74 29.00 0.20
C GLN A 173 21.29 27.75 -0.49
N ARG A 174 22.45 27.24 -0.02
CA ARG A 174 23.05 26.02 -0.56
C ARG A 174 22.23 24.79 -0.20
N ALA A 175 21.67 24.72 1.01
CA ALA A 175 20.78 23.64 1.41
C ALA A 175 19.54 23.55 0.49
N VAL A 176 18.89 24.69 0.20
CA VAL A 176 17.75 24.74 -0.72
C VAL A 176 18.18 24.42 -2.16
N ALA A 177 19.33 24.91 -2.61
CA ALA A 177 19.86 24.60 -3.93
C ALA A 177 20.16 23.11 -4.10
N ARG A 178 20.79 22.46 -3.11
CA ARG A 178 21.00 21.00 -3.07
C ARG A 178 19.68 20.24 -3.12
N LEU A 179 18.66 20.67 -2.36
CA LEU A 179 17.34 20.05 -2.39
C LEU A 179 16.70 20.13 -3.79
N VAL A 180 16.67 21.32 -4.39
CA VAL A 180 16.08 21.53 -5.72
C VAL A 180 16.85 20.76 -6.79
N PHE A 181 18.18 20.80 -6.75
CA PHE A 181 19.03 20.08 -7.69
C PHE A 181 18.88 18.56 -7.54
N GLY A 182 18.89 18.04 -6.31
CA GLY A 182 18.70 16.61 -6.02
C GLY A 182 17.34 16.10 -6.50
N VAL A 183 16.26 16.85 -6.21
CA VAL A 183 14.92 16.52 -6.72
C VAL A 183 14.91 16.55 -8.26
N GLY A 184 15.51 17.55 -8.89
CA GLY A 184 15.64 17.64 -10.34
C GLY A 184 16.39 16.46 -10.96
N MET A 185 17.48 16.01 -10.32
CA MET A 185 18.25 14.85 -10.74
C MET A 185 17.45 13.55 -10.69
N ILE A 186 16.65 13.35 -9.64
CA ILE A 186 15.74 12.18 -9.51
C ILE A 186 14.70 12.18 -10.64
N PHE A 187 14.08 13.33 -10.93
CA PHE A 187 13.13 13.45 -12.03
C PHE A 187 13.79 13.19 -13.39
N ALA A 188 14.99 13.74 -13.62
CA ALA A 188 15.75 13.52 -14.85
C ALA A 188 16.09 12.04 -15.05
N TRP A 189 16.57 11.37 -13.99
CA TRP A 189 16.83 9.93 -14.02
C TRP A 189 15.59 9.14 -14.39
N ARG A 190 14.46 9.39 -13.72
CA ARG A 190 13.21 8.69 -14.00
C ARG A 190 12.73 8.91 -15.44
N GLU A 191 12.77 10.14 -15.92
CA GLU A 191 12.29 10.51 -17.26
C GLU A 191 13.18 9.94 -18.38
N VAL A 192 14.48 9.74 -18.13
CA VAL A 192 15.40 9.13 -19.10
C VAL A 192 15.35 7.61 -19.05
N MET A 193 15.40 7.03 -17.85
CA MET A 193 15.54 5.59 -17.66
C MET A 193 14.26 4.82 -17.97
N LYS A 194 13.09 5.35 -17.60
CA LYS A 194 11.82 4.68 -17.88
C LYS A 194 11.60 4.41 -19.38
N PRO A 195 11.66 5.40 -20.29
CA PRO A 195 11.50 5.13 -21.72
C PRO A 195 12.68 4.35 -22.31
N ALA A 196 13.92 4.55 -21.82
CA ALA A 196 15.07 3.78 -22.29
C ALA A 196 14.89 2.28 -21.99
N LEU A 197 14.51 1.93 -20.77
CA LEU A 197 14.27 0.55 -20.36
C LEU A 197 13.09 -0.05 -21.13
N LEU A 198 11.94 0.63 -21.20
CA LEU A 198 10.79 0.11 -21.95
C LEU A 198 11.09 -0.08 -23.45
N ARG A 199 12.09 0.61 -24.01
CA ARG A 199 12.57 0.42 -25.38
C ARG A 199 13.53 -0.76 -25.54
N PHE A 200 14.50 -0.90 -24.63
CA PHE A 200 15.57 -1.91 -24.76
C PHE A 200 15.24 -3.25 -24.10
N LEU A 201 14.55 -3.23 -22.96
CA LEU A 201 14.29 -4.41 -22.15
C LEU A 201 13.48 -5.50 -22.88
N PRO A 202 12.46 -5.19 -23.72
CA PRO A 202 11.75 -6.22 -24.48
C PRO A 202 12.65 -7.04 -25.41
N HIS A 203 13.68 -6.42 -25.99
CA HIS A 203 14.64 -7.12 -26.85
C HIS A 203 15.51 -8.08 -26.04
N LEU A 204 15.97 -7.63 -24.87
CA LEU A 204 16.75 -8.45 -23.95
C LEU A 204 15.93 -9.62 -23.40
N TYR A 205 14.68 -9.38 -23.03
CA TYR A 205 13.78 -10.41 -22.50
C TYR A 205 13.47 -11.51 -23.52
N ARG A 206 13.27 -11.15 -24.79
CA ARG A 206 13.08 -12.16 -25.85
C ARG A 206 14.30 -13.07 -25.99
N VAL A 207 15.52 -12.57 -25.77
CA VAL A 207 16.73 -13.39 -25.76
C VAL A 207 16.80 -14.25 -24.49
N ILE A 208 16.51 -13.69 -23.33
CA ILE A 208 16.53 -14.41 -22.05
C ILE A 208 15.47 -15.54 -22.01
N GLU A 209 14.31 -15.33 -22.64
CA GLU A 209 13.24 -16.32 -22.75
C GLU A 209 13.68 -17.54 -23.57
N THR A 210 14.52 -17.36 -24.60
CA THR A 210 15.11 -18.51 -25.33
C THR A 210 16.02 -19.38 -24.45
N HIS A 211 16.53 -18.83 -23.33
CA HIS A 211 17.32 -19.54 -22.34
C HIS A 211 16.50 -20.07 -21.15
N GLY A 212 15.17 -19.98 -21.19
CA GLY A 212 14.27 -20.57 -20.18
C GLY A 212 14.20 -19.83 -18.85
N LEU A 213 14.73 -18.60 -18.76
CA LEU A 213 14.71 -17.76 -17.56
C LEU A 213 13.50 -16.81 -17.52
N SER A 214 12.36 -17.23 -18.08
CA SER A 214 11.12 -16.45 -18.01
C SER A 214 10.57 -16.43 -16.58
N LEU A 215 9.98 -15.31 -16.18
CA LEU A 215 9.31 -15.10 -14.90
C LEU A 215 7.77 -15.11 -15.10
N PRO A 216 7.14 -16.25 -15.45
CA PRO A 216 5.70 -16.25 -15.68
C PRO A 216 4.98 -15.95 -14.36
N ARG A 217 4.15 -14.90 -14.37
CA ARG A 217 3.33 -14.48 -13.23
C ARG A 217 1.91 -14.24 -13.71
N ARG A 218 0.91 -14.68 -12.93
CA ARG A 218 -0.51 -14.75 -13.38
C ARG A 218 -1.10 -13.46 -13.96
N PHE A 219 -0.71 -12.31 -13.42
CA PHE A 219 -1.27 -11.00 -13.79
C PHE A 219 -0.39 -10.21 -14.77
N PHE A 220 0.68 -10.81 -15.27
CA PHE A 220 1.63 -10.16 -16.16
C PHE A 220 1.72 -10.90 -17.48
N VAL A 221 1.70 -10.13 -18.56
CA VAL A 221 1.84 -10.68 -19.91
C VAL A 221 3.32 -10.95 -20.18
N PRO A 222 3.66 -12.17 -20.62
CA PRO A 222 5.04 -12.55 -20.91
C PRO A 222 5.58 -11.86 -22.17
N ALA A 223 6.90 -11.72 -22.22
CA ALA A 223 7.61 -11.01 -23.29
C ALA A 223 7.40 -11.59 -24.71
N SER A 224 7.03 -12.85 -24.81
CA SER A 224 6.68 -13.54 -26.05
C SER A 224 5.34 -13.10 -26.65
N GLU A 225 4.41 -12.62 -25.82
CA GLU A 225 3.02 -12.34 -26.24
C GLU A 225 2.80 -10.90 -26.73
N TYR A 226 3.70 -9.95 -26.40
CA TYR A 226 3.55 -8.55 -26.83
C TYR A 226 4.65 -8.10 -27.81
N LYS A 227 4.22 -7.32 -28.83
CA LYS A 227 5.12 -6.72 -29.82
C LYS A 227 5.72 -5.41 -29.35
N ASP A 228 4.88 -4.51 -28.85
CA ASP A 228 5.24 -3.17 -28.40
C ASP A 228 4.62 -2.89 -27.02
N VAL A 229 5.42 -2.31 -26.12
CA VAL A 229 4.95 -1.77 -24.83
C VAL A 229 4.66 -0.27 -25.05
N PRO A 230 3.47 0.23 -24.70
CA PRO A 230 3.20 1.65 -24.85
C PRO A 230 4.17 2.48 -23.99
N LEU A 231 4.83 3.50 -24.55
CA LEU A 231 5.88 4.25 -23.83
C LEU A 231 5.34 5.25 -22.79
N HIS A 232 4.05 5.59 -22.88
CA HIS A 232 3.39 6.58 -22.02
C HIS A 232 2.29 5.94 -21.16
N VAL A 233 2.55 4.77 -20.57
CA VAL A 233 1.59 4.13 -19.68
C VAL A 233 1.56 4.82 -18.31
N ARG A 234 0.34 5.05 -17.81
CA ARG A 234 0.08 5.63 -16.49
C ARG A 234 0.24 4.55 -15.42
N ASP A 235 1.46 4.38 -14.93
CA ASP A 235 1.81 3.21 -14.10
C ASP A 235 2.14 3.50 -12.64
N ASP A 236 2.42 4.75 -12.29
CA ASP A 236 2.95 5.08 -10.98
C ASP A 236 1.90 5.82 -10.16
N ASN A 237 1.32 5.11 -9.20
CA ASN A 237 0.47 5.70 -8.16
C ASN A 237 1.29 6.54 -7.17
N VAL A 238 2.62 6.40 -7.17
CA VAL A 238 3.52 6.97 -6.17
C VAL A 238 4.07 8.33 -6.60
N LEU A 239 4.48 8.51 -7.86
CA LEU A 239 5.05 9.75 -8.38
C LEU A 239 4.36 10.21 -9.66
N PRO A 240 3.82 11.44 -9.70
CA PRO A 240 3.21 11.98 -10.91
C PRO A 240 4.26 12.18 -12.00
N ASN A 241 3.87 11.95 -13.26
CA ASN A 241 4.71 12.31 -14.40
C ASN A 241 4.85 13.83 -14.52
N VAL A 242 5.93 14.29 -15.17
CA VAL A 242 6.17 15.73 -15.44
C VAL A 242 4.98 16.35 -16.19
N SER A 243 4.33 15.57 -17.06
CA SER A 243 3.13 15.96 -17.80
C SER A 243 1.89 16.21 -16.93
N ASP A 244 1.86 15.71 -15.69
CA ASP A 244 0.75 15.90 -14.75
C ASP A 244 1.00 17.04 -13.75
N LEU A 245 2.21 17.63 -13.69
CA LEU A 245 2.53 18.80 -12.88
C LEU A 245 1.58 19.99 -13.13
N PRO A 246 1.22 20.34 -14.38
CA PRO A 246 0.26 21.43 -14.62
C PRO A 246 -1.13 21.14 -14.05
N LYS A 247 -1.56 19.87 -14.00
CA LYS A 247 -2.85 19.49 -13.41
C LYS A 247 -2.80 19.51 -11.89
N LEU A 248 -1.67 19.08 -11.31
CA LEU A 248 -1.42 19.16 -9.87
C LEU A 248 -1.45 20.61 -9.40
N VAL A 249 -0.73 21.51 -10.07
CA VAL A 249 -0.73 22.95 -9.79
C VAL A 249 -2.12 23.57 -9.96
N ARG A 250 -2.90 23.13 -10.97
CA ARG A 250 -4.30 23.56 -11.14
C ARG A 250 -5.21 23.03 -10.03
N SER A 251 -4.97 21.83 -9.51
CA SER A 251 -5.72 21.27 -8.37
C SER A 251 -5.44 21.99 -7.05
N PHE A 252 -4.26 22.60 -6.90
CA PHE A 252 -3.95 23.49 -5.77
C PHE A 252 -4.56 24.89 -5.92
N ARG A 253 -4.77 25.36 -7.15
CA ARG A 253 -5.22 26.73 -7.43
C ARG A 253 -6.75 26.90 -7.51
N GLY A 254 -7.51 25.83 -7.34
CA GLY A 254 -8.97 25.88 -7.24
C GLY A 254 -9.55 24.56 -6.73
N PRO A 255 -10.75 24.55 -6.11
CA PRO A 255 -11.39 23.33 -5.67
C PRO A 255 -11.81 22.51 -6.89
N GLY A 256 -10.89 21.67 -7.38
CA GLY A 256 -11.23 20.66 -8.36
C GLY A 256 -12.34 19.79 -7.79
N ARG A 257 -13.40 19.59 -8.58
CA ARG A 257 -14.58 18.76 -8.27
C ARG A 257 -14.17 17.57 -7.40
N GLY A 258 -14.58 17.62 -6.13
CA GLY A 258 -14.16 16.66 -5.11
C GLY A 258 -14.29 15.24 -5.62
N ARG A 259 -13.20 14.48 -5.49
CA ARG A 259 -13.14 13.04 -5.78
C ARG A 259 -14.35 12.39 -5.11
N SER A 260 -15.34 11.97 -5.90
CA SER A 260 -16.54 11.35 -5.36
C SER A 260 -16.11 10.11 -4.59
N VAL A 261 -16.44 10.08 -3.30
CA VAL A 261 -16.28 8.88 -2.49
C VAL A 261 -17.16 7.83 -3.13
N SER A 262 -16.57 6.85 -3.82
CA SER A 262 -17.31 5.72 -4.35
C SER A 262 -17.80 4.90 -3.17
N ILE A 263 -19.11 4.91 -2.94
CA ILE A 263 -19.76 4.07 -1.94
C ILE A 263 -20.28 2.85 -2.71
N GLY A 264 -19.77 1.66 -2.39
CA GLY A 264 -20.02 0.41 -3.11
C GLY A 264 -18.74 -0.43 -3.26
N PRO A 265 -18.83 -1.67 -3.78
CA PRO A 265 -17.68 -2.56 -3.93
C PRO A 265 -16.65 -1.95 -4.89
N GLN A 266 -15.42 -1.74 -4.41
CA GLN A 266 -14.31 -1.17 -5.18
C GLN A 266 -13.27 -2.22 -5.53
N SER A 267 -13.12 -3.22 -4.67
CA SER A 267 -12.23 -4.36 -4.85
C SER A 267 -13.00 -5.63 -5.21
N ALA A 268 -12.30 -6.63 -5.76
CA ALA A 268 -12.87 -7.96 -5.94
C ALA A 268 -13.29 -8.57 -4.58
N ALA A 269 -12.53 -8.32 -3.52
CA ALA A 269 -12.87 -8.74 -2.16
C ALA A 269 -14.18 -8.10 -1.67
N ASP A 270 -14.39 -6.80 -1.91
CA ASP A 270 -15.64 -6.11 -1.56
C ASP A 270 -16.82 -6.69 -2.35
N ALA A 271 -16.59 -7.08 -3.61
CA ALA A 271 -17.59 -7.74 -4.43
C ALA A 271 -17.95 -9.12 -3.85
N TYR A 272 -16.97 -9.93 -3.47
CA TYR A 272 -17.19 -11.20 -2.80
C TYR A 272 -17.89 -11.04 -1.44
N GLU A 273 -17.53 -10.03 -0.65
CA GLU A 273 -18.19 -9.72 0.62
C GLU A 273 -19.64 -9.28 0.40
N THR A 274 -19.88 -8.46 -0.62
CA THR A 274 -21.24 -8.05 -1.01
C THR A 274 -22.08 -9.26 -1.43
N LEU A 275 -21.50 -10.20 -2.19
CA LEU A 275 -22.16 -11.44 -2.59
C LEU A 275 -22.44 -12.35 -1.39
N ALA A 276 -21.46 -12.55 -0.51
CA ALA A 276 -21.62 -13.33 0.71
C ALA A 276 -22.66 -12.72 1.66
N TYR A 277 -22.70 -11.39 1.79
CA TYR A 277 -23.72 -10.68 2.57
C TYR A 277 -25.11 -10.91 1.98
N ARG A 278 -25.26 -10.82 0.66
CA ARG A 278 -26.52 -11.13 -0.05
C ARG A 278 -26.96 -12.57 0.13
N GLU A 279 -26.03 -13.53 0.05
CA GLU A 279 -26.33 -14.95 0.22
C GLU A 279 -26.75 -15.26 1.67
N ARG A 280 -26.06 -14.67 2.66
CA ARG A 280 -26.45 -14.79 4.07
C ARG A 280 -27.87 -14.26 4.32
N ARG A 281 -28.20 -13.06 3.81
CA ARG A 281 -29.55 -12.49 3.87
C ARG A 281 -30.59 -13.42 3.24
N ARG A 282 -30.26 -14.03 2.10
CA ARG A 282 -31.14 -14.97 1.41
C ARG A 282 -31.38 -16.24 2.24
N ARG A 283 -30.34 -16.80 2.86
CA ARG A 283 -30.47 -17.96 3.77
C ARG A 283 -31.32 -17.63 4.98
N GLU A 284 -31.14 -16.43 5.55
CA GLU A 284 -31.96 -15.96 6.67
C GLU A 284 -33.43 -15.75 6.27
N SER A 285 -33.72 -15.25 5.05
CA SER A 285 -35.10 -15.11 4.55
C SER A 285 -35.77 -16.43 4.19
N LEU A 286 -35.02 -17.40 3.65
CA LEU A 286 -35.56 -18.74 3.34
C LEU A 286 -35.78 -19.56 4.61
N GLY A 287 -34.92 -19.38 5.62
CA GLY A 287 -35.08 -19.99 6.94
C GLY A 287 -36.30 -19.48 7.71
N SER A 288 -36.77 -18.25 7.44
CA SER A 288 -38.02 -17.74 8.00
C SER A 288 -39.28 -18.24 7.30
N ASP A 289 -39.21 -18.60 6.01
CA ASP A 289 -40.37 -19.09 5.24
C ASP A 289 -40.53 -20.63 5.27
N ALA A 290 -39.44 -21.39 5.46
CA ALA A 290 -39.47 -22.86 5.51
C ALA A 290 -39.79 -23.44 6.90
N GLY A 291 -39.98 -22.60 7.92
CA GLY A 291 -40.17 -22.99 9.31
C GLY A 291 -41.56 -22.68 9.85
N GLY A 292 -42.57 -23.50 9.51
CA GLY A 292 -43.79 -23.61 10.31
C GLY A 292 -43.47 -24.23 11.68
N GLY A 293 -42.96 -23.43 12.61
CA GLY A 293 -42.57 -23.89 13.95
C GLY A 293 -42.41 -22.73 14.93
N LEU A 294 -43.37 -22.60 15.84
CA LEU A 294 -43.36 -21.72 16.99
C LEU A 294 -42.07 -21.85 17.82
N LYS A 295 -41.09 -20.96 17.63
CA LYS A 295 -40.22 -20.35 18.66
C LYS A 295 -39.10 -19.55 17.99
N GLY A 296 -39.02 -18.25 18.29
CA GLY A 296 -37.88 -17.42 17.87
C GLY A 296 -38.20 -15.99 17.44
N ARG A 297 -39.41 -15.46 17.70
CA ARG A 297 -39.73 -14.03 17.46
C ARG A 297 -39.37 -13.09 18.62
N GLU A 298 -38.53 -13.53 19.55
CA GLU A 298 -38.19 -12.75 20.77
C GLU A 298 -36.79 -12.13 20.82
N SER A 299 -35.86 -12.41 19.89
CA SER A 299 -34.48 -11.88 20.05
C SER A 299 -34.14 -10.62 19.26
N VAL A 300 -34.95 -10.16 18.30
CA VAL A 300 -34.60 -8.98 17.47
C VAL A 300 -35.48 -7.77 17.75
N ASN A 301 -36.77 -7.95 18.05
CA ASN A 301 -37.63 -6.84 18.49
C ASN A 301 -37.35 -6.43 19.94
N GLY A 302 -36.91 -7.36 20.79
CA GLY A 302 -36.53 -7.07 22.18
C GLY A 302 -35.34 -6.12 22.32
N LEU A 303 -34.43 -6.06 21.35
CA LEU A 303 -33.31 -5.11 21.35
C LEU A 303 -33.70 -3.74 20.78
N ARG A 304 -34.73 -3.68 19.93
CA ARG A 304 -35.24 -2.43 19.34
C ARG A 304 -36.13 -1.66 20.32
N GLU A 305 -36.80 -2.37 21.23
CA GLU A 305 -37.73 -1.76 22.21
C GLU A 305 -37.05 -1.45 23.56
N LYS A 306 -36.06 -2.24 23.99
CA LYS A 306 -35.33 -2.01 25.25
C LYS A 306 -34.34 -0.85 25.20
N ALA A 307 -33.97 -0.38 24.01
CA ALA A 307 -33.17 0.84 23.85
C ALA A 307 -33.99 2.14 23.97
N VAL A 308 -35.32 2.04 24.10
CA VAL A 308 -36.23 3.21 24.14
C VAL A 308 -36.72 3.52 25.56
N VAL A 309 -36.53 2.64 26.55
CA VAL A 309 -37.21 2.76 27.86
C VAL A 309 -36.28 3.11 29.04
N ASP A 310 -34.96 2.92 28.97
CA ASP A 310 -34.06 3.37 30.04
C ASP A 310 -33.33 4.66 29.65
N GLY A 311 -33.92 5.80 29.99
CA GLY A 311 -33.34 7.11 29.73
C GLY A 311 -34.13 8.28 30.29
N GLU A 312 -34.53 8.23 31.56
CA GLU A 312 -34.96 9.45 32.25
C GLU A 312 -33.78 10.20 32.89
N CYS A 313 -33.70 11.48 32.52
CA CYS A 313 -33.02 12.60 33.16
C CYS A 313 -31.55 12.89 32.78
N SER A 314 -31.37 13.74 31.76
CA SER A 314 -30.91 15.14 31.97
C SER A 314 -30.97 15.94 30.66
N GLN A 315 -31.65 17.07 30.72
CA GLN A 315 -31.87 17.99 29.61
C GLN A 315 -30.56 18.62 29.12
N ALA A 316 -30.29 18.52 27.82
CA ALA A 316 -29.52 19.52 27.08
C ALA A 316 -29.94 19.50 25.60
N SER A 317 -30.28 20.67 25.10
CA SER A 317 -31.03 20.91 23.87
C SER A 317 -30.31 20.53 22.58
N GLY A 318 -31.03 19.81 21.71
CA GLY A 318 -31.07 20.08 20.27
C GLY A 318 -30.07 19.36 19.36
N VAL A 319 -30.37 18.12 18.94
CA VAL A 319 -30.16 17.62 17.56
C VAL A 319 -31.18 16.51 17.30
N GLN A 320 -32.00 16.65 16.26
CA GLN A 320 -32.99 15.65 15.85
C GLN A 320 -32.34 14.40 15.22
N SER A 321 -32.96 13.26 15.53
CA SER A 321 -32.60 11.88 15.19
C SER A 321 -32.67 11.57 13.68
N SER A 322 -31.69 10.82 13.16
CA SER A 322 -31.76 10.17 11.83
C SER A 322 -30.85 8.94 11.69
N SER A 323 -30.73 8.09 12.72
CA SER A 323 -29.87 6.90 12.66
C SER A 323 -30.40 5.77 11.75
N GLY A 324 -31.70 5.73 11.46
CA GLY A 324 -32.30 4.68 10.60
C GLY A 324 -32.16 4.91 9.10
N GLY A 325 -31.96 6.16 8.65
CA GLY A 325 -31.90 6.50 7.22
C GLY A 325 -30.57 6.10 6.57
N ARG A 326 -29.45 6.30 7.27
CA ARG A 326 -28.11 6.04 6.73
C ARG A 326 -27.87 4.55 6.49
N LEU A 327 -28.35 3.69 7.39
CA LEU A 327 -28.17 2.24 7.28
C LEU A 327 -28.98 1.67 6.11
N ALA A 328 -30.22 2.14 5.94
CA ALA A 328 -31.06 1.81 4.78
C ALA A 328 -30.49 2.37 3.47
N GLU A 329 -29.80 3.52 3.52
CA GLU A 329 -29.11 4.11 2.37
C GLU A 329 -27.88 3.27 1.96
N PHE A 330 -27.06 2.84 2.94
CA PHE A 330 -25.98 1.88 2.72
C PHE A 330 -26.50 0.55 2.17
N GLU A 331 -27.62 0.04 2.70
CA GLU A 331 -28.27 -1.20 2.25
C GLU A 331 -28.79 -1.09 0.80
N LYS A 332 -29.31 0.09 0.42
CA LYS A 332 -29.75 0.38 -0.95
C LYS A 332 -28.57 0.50 -1.92
N MET A 333 -27.44 1.05 -1.48
CA MET A 333 -26.22 1.18 -2.30
C MET A 333 -25.45 -0.14 -2.46
N MET A 334 -25.53 -1.05 -1.48
CA MET A 334 -25.05 -2.45 -1.58
C MET A 334 -25.88 -3.29 -2.56
N GLY A 335 -26.98 -2.72 -3.09
CA GLY A 335 -27.94 -3.37 -3.96
C GLY A 335 -28.82 -4.32 -3.17
N THR A 336 -30.08 -3.93 -2.98
CA THR A 336 -31.11 -4.83 -2.47
C THR A 336 -31.35 -5.91 -3.52
N GLY A 337 -30.78 -7.10 -3.32
CA GLY A 337 -31.16 -8.28 -4.07
C GLY A 337 -32.66 -8.49 -3.86
N LYS A 338 -33.47 -8.09 -4.84
CA LYS A 338 -34.92 -8.26 -4.79
C LYS A 338 -35.17 -9.75 -4.95
N VAL A 339 -35.44 -10.45 -3.84
CA VAL A 339 -35.96 -11.81 -3.87
C VAL A 339 -37.35 -11.70 -4.49
N VAL A 340 -37.46 -11.99 -5.79
CA VAL A 340 -38.75 -12.21 -6.42
C VAL A 340 -39.17 -13.62 -5.99
N THR A 341 -39.94 -13.72 -4.91
CA THR A 341 -40.71 -14.92 -4.66
C THR A 341 -41.72 -15.03 -5.81
N ALA A 342 -41.60 -16.09 -6.62
CA ALA A 342 -42.62 -16.40 -7.61
C ALA A 342 -43.95 -16.63 -6.89
N ASP A 343 -45.03 -16.05 -7.42
CA ASP A 343 -46.38 -16.26 -6.90
C ASP A 343 -46.69 -17.77 -6.77
N PRO A 344 -47.38 -18.24 -5.71
CA PRO A 344 -47.57 -19.67 -5.44
C PRO A 344 -48.52 -20.39 -6.42
N ALA A 345 -48.91 -19.76 -7.53
CA ALA A 345 -49.97 -20.24 -8.41
C ALA A 345 -49.48 -21.07 -9.62
N ALA A 346 -48.19 -21.40 -9.69
CA ALA A 346 -47.65 -22.21 -10.79
C ALA A 346 -46.62 -23.23 -10.29
N ALA A 347 -46.95 -23.96 -9.21
CA ALA A 347 -46.19 -25.13 -8.81
C ALA A 347 -46.85 -26.38 -9.40
N ASP A 348 -46.50 -26.70 -10.64
CA ASP A 348 -46.55 -28.09 -11.12
C ASP A 348 -45.13 -28.54 -11.45
N GLY A 349 -44.76 -29.69 -10.89
CA GLY A 349 -43.40 -30.07 -10.56
C GLY A 349 -42.38 -29.99 -11.71
N ALA A 350 -41.29 -29.24 -11.48
CA ALA A 350 -40.09 -29.33 -12.28
C ALA A 350 -38.83 -29.12 -11.40
N PRO A 351 -37.70 -29.78 -11.70
CA PRO A 351 -36.40 -29.60 -11.01
C PRO A 351 -35.73 -28.25 -11.39
N GLY A 352 -36.55 -27.22 -11.62
CA GLY A 352 -36.13 -25.94 -12.22
C GLY A 352 -35.89 -24.82 -11.22
N THR A 353 -36.30 -24.96 -9.96
CA THR A 353 -36.12 -23.91 -8.93
C THR A 353 -34.65 -23.66 -8.65
N ASP A 354 -33.86 -24.73 -8.52
CA ASP A 354 -32.39 -24.63 -8.32
C ASP A 354 -31.69 -24.08 -9.56
N LEU A 355 -32.16 -24.42 -10.76
CA LEU A 355 -31.58 -23.95 -12.02
C LEU A 355 -31.85 -22.44 -12.26
N TYR A 356 -33.06 -21.98 -11.91
CA TYR A 356 -33.44 -20.56 -11.98
C TYR A 356 -32.71 -19.71 -10.95
N LEU A 357 -32.53 -20.24 -9.73
CA LEU A 357 -31.73 -19.62 -8.68
C LEU A 357 -30.25 -19.49 -9.10
N GLY A 358 -29.66 -20.56 -9.64
CA GLY A 358 -28.28 -20.55 -10.14
C GLY A 358 -28.06 -19.56 -11.30
N GLN A 359 -29.02 -19.46 -12.23
CA GLN A 359 -28.92 -18.53 -13.36
C GLN A 359 -29.07 -17.05 -12.92
N GLN A 360 -29.89 -16.76 -11.90
CA GLN A 360 -29.97 -15.42 -11.30
C GLN A 360 -28.71 -15.08 -10.49
N ASP A 361 -28.11 -16.08 -9.82
CA ASP A 361 -26.86 -15.89 -9.09
C ASP A 361 -25.70 -15.55 -10.03
N GLU A 362 -25.52 -16.27 -11.13
CA GLU A 362 -24.48 -15.93 -12.13
C GLU A 362 -24.67 -14.52 -12.73
N LEU A 363 -25.91 -14.08 -12.92
CA LEU A 363 -26.21 -12.74 -13.43
C LEU A 363 -25.95 -11.65 -12.38
N GLY A 364 -26.29 -11.91 -11.13
CA GLY A 364 -26.03 -11.01 -10.00
C GLY A 364 -24.53 -10.86 -9.71
N GLU A 365 -23.77 -11.95 -9.80
CA GLU A 365 -22.32 -11.94 -9.73
C GLU A 365 -21.72 -11.09 -10.86
N LYS A 366 -22.09 -11.39 -12.12
CA LYS A 366 -21.64 -10.61 -13.28
C LYS A 366 -21.97 -9.12 -13.14
N GLU A 367 -23.12 -8.76 -12.58
CA GLU A 367 -23.49 -7.36 -12.36
C GLU A 367 -22.58 -6.68 -11.31
N VAL A 368 -22.29 -7.34 -10.19
CA VAL A 368 -21.39 -6.80 -9.16
C VAL A 368 -19.97 -6.66 -9.69
N PHE A 369 -19.44 -7.68 -10.37
CA PHE A 369 -18.11 -7.63 -10.99
C PHE A 369 -18.02 -6.63 -12.16
N SER A 370 -19.12 -6.37 -12.88
CA SER A 370 -19.13 -5.38 -13.96
C SER A 370 -18.98 -3.93 -13.48
N LYS A 371 -19.30 -3.66 -12.20
CA LYS A 371 -19.15 -2.34 -11.57
C LYS A 371 -17.71 -2.07 -11.13
N LEU A 372 -16.86 -3.11 -11.08
CA LEU A 372 -15.45 -2.97 -10.74
C LEU A 372 -14.69 -2.38 -11.93
N VAL A 373 -13.71 -1.52 -11.62
CA VAL A 373 -12.76 -1.03 -12.61
C VAL A 373 -11.90 -2.20 -13.07
N LYS A 374 -11.97 -2.55 -14.36
CA LYS A 374 -11.15 -3.63 -14.91
C LYS A 374 -9.66 -3.31 -14.72
N PRO A 375 -8.87 -4.21 -14.10
CA PRO A 375 -7.44 -4.02 -13.95
C PRO A 375 -6.77 -3.94 -15.34
N ARG A 376 -5.74 -3.10 -15.44
CA ARG A 376 -4.97 -2.96 -16.69
C ARG A 376 -4.13 -4.21 -16.93
N VAL A 377 -3.81 -4.47 -18.19
CA VAL A 377 -2.80 -5.44 -18.57
C VAL A 377 -1.43 -4.92 -18.12
N ARG A 378 -0.73 -5.70 -17.28
CA ARG A 378 0.65 -5.42 -16.83
C ARG A 378 1.63 -6.27 -17.62
N TYR A 379 2.83 -5.77 -17.88
CA TYR A 379 3.87 -6.49 -18.62
C TYR A 379 5.03 -6.87 -17.70
N ASP A 380 5.62 -8.06 -17.87
CA ASP A 380 6.77 -8.51 -17.06
C ASP A 380 7.95 -7.52 -17.07
N VAL A 381 8.16 -6.86 -18.21
CA VAL A 381 9.21 -5.84 -18.39
C VAL A 381 9.01 -4.63 -17.46
N GLU A 382 7.78 -4.32 -17.06
CA GLU A 382 7.51 -3.22 -16.13
C GLU A 382 8.09 -3.50 -14.73
N VAL A 383 8.12 -4.76 -14.30
CA VAL A 383 8.64 -5.18 -12.99
C VAL A 383 10.13 -4.85 -12.89
N VAL A 384 10.92 -5.27 -13.88
CA VAL A 384 12.35 -4.99 -13.90
C VAL A 384 12.64 -3.53 -14.22
N THR A 385 11.81 -2.89 -15.05
CA THR A 385 11.92 -1.45 -15.27
C THR A 385 11.78 -0.69 -13.95
N LYS A 386 10.78 -1.02 -13.12
CA LYS A 386 10.62 -0.42 -11.79
C LYS A 386 11.83 -0.72 -10.91
N LEU A 387 12.24 -1.98 -10.80
CA LEU A 387 13.38 -2.37 -9.97
C LEU A 387 14.63 -1.54 -10.31
N VAL A 388 14.98 -1.43 -11.59
CA VAL A 388 16.16 -0.67 -12.06
C VAL A 388 16.00 0.84 -11.84
N VAL A 389 14.82 1.40 -12.15
CA VAL A 389 14.57 2.84 -11.97
C VAL A 389 14.71 3.21 -10.50
N TYR A 390 14.05 2.49 -9.60
CA TYR A 390 14.07 2.78 -8.16
C TYR A 390 15.43 2.48 -7.50
N ALA A 391 16.15 1.45 -7.95
CA ALA A 391 17.54 1.23 -7.55
C ALA A 391 18.44 2.41 -7.95
N GLY A 392 18.28 2.91 -9.17
CA GLY A 392 19.02 4.08 -9.63
C GLY A 392 18.68 5.36 -8.85
N ILE A 393 17.42 5.56 -8.48
CA ILE A 393 17.00 6.71 -7.64
C ILE A 393 17.71 6.65 -6.28
N ALA A 394 17.71 5.50 -5.62
CA ALA A 394 18.37 5.33 -4.33
C ALA A 394 19.88 5.52 -4.42
N TRP A 395 20.52 4.92 -5.43
CA TRP A 395 21.95 5.09 -5.70
C TRP A 395 22.34 6.55 -5.97
N LEU A 396 21.53 7.27 -6.77
CA LEU A 396 21.72 8.71 -6.99
C LEU A 396 21.53 9.51 -5.72
N ALA A 397 20.61 9.13 -4.83
CA ALA A 397 20.36 9.87 -3.60
C ALA A 397 21.54 9.78 -2.61
N VAL A 398 22.14 8.61 -2.46
CA VAL A 398 23.18 8.38 -1.43
C VAL A 398 24.61 8.59 -1.91
N ASP A 399 24.84 8.62 -3.23
CA ASP A 399 26.20 8.57 -3.75
C ASP A 399 26.37 9.46 -4.99
N GLY A 400 25.64 9.19 -6.08
CA GLY A 400 25.77 9.98 -7.31
C GLY A 400 25.47 11.47 -7.12
N GLY A 401 24.47 11.80 -6.29
CA GLY A 401 24.07 13.16 -5.96
C GLY A 401 25.06 13.88 -5.08
N LEU A 402 25.66 13.19 -4.12
CA LEU A 402 26.71 13.77 -3.27
C LEU A 402 27.92 14.18 -4.10
N LEU A 403 28.34 13.32 -5.03
CA LEU A 403 29.42 13.66 -5.97
C LEU A 403 29.04 14.80 -6.92
N ALA A 404 27.78 14.85 -7.37
CA ALA A 404 27.29 15.91 -8.23
C ALA A 404 27.23 17.27 -7.50
N PHE A 405 26.85 17.30 -6.22
CA PHE A 405 26.84 18.53 -5.44
C PHE A 405 28.24 19.12 -5.33
N GLU A 406 29.23 18.30 -4.97
CA GLU A 406 30.63 18.75 -4.89
C GLU A 406 31.17 19.22 -6.26
N ALA A 407 30.82 18.51 -7.35
CA ALA A 407 31.24 18.88 -8.70
C ALA A 407 30.67 20.23 -9.17
N VAL A 408 29.47 20.60 -8.70
CA VAL A 408 28.80 21.88 -9.01
C VAL A 408 29.16 22.96 -7.97
N GLY A 409 29.85 22.60 -6.89
CA GLY A 409 30.22 23.52 -5.80
C GLY A 409 29.05 23.88 -4.89
N LEU A 410 28.04 23.02 -4.81
CA LEU A 410 26.85 23.16 -3.96
C LEU A 410 27.03 22.52 -2.61
#